data_AF-A0A4Q5U7D4-F1
#
_entry.id   AF-A0A4Q5U7D4-F1
#
_cell.length_a   1.000
_cell.length_b   1.000
_cell.length_c   1.000
_cell.angle_alpha   90.00
_cell.angle_beta   90.00
_cell.angle_gamma   90.00
#
_symmetry.space_group_name_H-M   'P 1'
#
loop_
_entity.id
_entity.type
_entity.pdbx_description
1 polymer ?
#
loop_
_entity_poly.entity_id
_entity_poly.type
_entity_poly.pdbx_seq_one_letter_code
_entity_poly.pdbx_strand_id
1 'polypeptide(L)'
;MQYLKKLFRKTMWKPALLTALIAGVLYAISVGIYIYHANYEQTWILYVGSFAFMIVMYYHVMRDSRLRGHNESTVTLVFNSHVATIAGVLIACVLSYLILAVAVPGYIRSLQADRTLEGEPVNTIHDSTDGLSFNVFMAATVINFSVGSLNGKIIPQYRKAEPDGGATGTGKKKKTSGGFNNLKLMYETKRNGIDYWRGRGQRGFFFTRYEGEG
;
A
#
# COMPACT_ATOMS: atom_id res chain seq x y z
N MET A 1 19.16 12.10 1.53
CA MET A 1 19.00 10.81 2.25
C MET A 1 18.30 10.91 3.62
N GLN A 2 18.49 11.96 4.45
CA GLN A 2 17.86 12.04 5.78
C GLN A 2 16.31 12.03 5.78
N TYR A 3 15.67 12.69 4.80
CA TYR A 3 14.20 12.69 4.68
C TYR A 3 13.60 11.30 4.48
N LEU A 4 14.29 10.44 3.73
CA LEU A 4 13.89 9.05 3.46
C LEU A 4 13.89 8.21 4.75
N LYS A 5 14.92 8.34 5.59
CA LYS A 5 14.96 7.68 6.91
C LYS A 5 13.80 8.12 7.82
N LYS A 6 13.44 9.41 7.79
CA LYS A 6 12.33 9.94 8.61
C LYS A 6 10.97 9.42 8.14
N LEU A 7 10.78 9.26 6.82
CA LEU A 7 9.58 8.64 6.24
C LEU A 7 9.47 7.16 6.63
N PHE A 8 10.57 6.41 6.52
CA PHE A 8 10.59 4.97 6.82
C PHE A 8 10.32 4.64 8.29
N ARG A 9 10.78 5.48 9.23
CA ARG A 9 10.61 5.25 10.67
C ARG A 9 9.17 5.42 11.16
N LYS A 10 8.32 6.14 10.42
CA LYS A 10 6.90 6.34 10.76
C LYS A 10 5.97 5.34 10.10
N THR A 11 6.43 4.62 9.08
CA THR A 11 5.62 3.62 8.42
C THR A 11 5.37 2.47 9.40
N MET A 12 4.12 2.03 9.54
CA MET A 12 3.78 0.85 10.33
C MET A 12 3.98 -0.39 9.47
N TRP A 13 5.19 -0.94 9.43
CA TRP A 13 5.53 -2.05 8.52
C TRP A 13 4.81 -3.35 8.89
N LYS A 14 4.56 -3.57 10.19
CA LYS A 14 3.91 -4.78 10.70
C LYS A 14 2.50 -5.00 10.12
N PRO A 15 1.55 -4.03 10.20
CA PRO A 15 0.23 -4.24 9.62
C PRO A 15 0.26 -4.37 8.10
N ALA A 16 1.18 -3.69 7.40
CA ALA A 16 1.35 -3.84 5.96
C ALA A 16 1.81 -5.26 5.56
N LEU A 17 2.80 -5.81 6.28
CA LEU A 17 3.26 -7.19 6.09
C LEU A 17 2.17 -8.21 6.42
N LEU A 18 1.40 -8.00 7.48
CA LEU A 18 0.29 -8.90 7.83
C LEU A 18 -0.79 -8.91 6.75
N THR A 19 -1.17 -7.76 6.21
CA THR A 19 -2.15 -7.69 5.12
C THR A 19 -1.60 -8.27 3.82
N ALA A 20 -0.32 -8.05 3.53
CA ALA A 20 0.37 -8.66 2.40
C ALA A 20 0.41 -10.19 2.49
N LEU A 21 0.64 -10.73 3.70
CA LEU A 21 0.59 -12.16 3.96
C LEU A 21 -0.82 -12.73 3.70
N ILE A 22 -1.87 -12.09 4.23
CA ILE A 22 -3.26 -12.53 4.00
C ILE A 22 -3.61 -12.51 2.50
N ALA A 23 -3.22 -11.45 1.79
CA ALA A 23 -3.45 -11.33 0.35
C ALA A 23 -2.70 -12.43 -0.44
N GLY A 24 -1.43 -12.66 -0.11
CA GLY A 24 -0.61 -13.69 -0.73
C GLY A 24 -1.14 -15.11 -0.48
N VAL A 25 -1.61 -15.41 0.74
CA VAL A 25 -2.23 -16.70 1.09
C VAL A 25 -3.52 -16.93 0.31
N LEU A 26 -4.39 -15.92 0.19
CA LEU A 26 -5.63 -16.02 -0.60
C LEU A 26 -5.35 -16.31 -2.07
N TYR A 27 -4.37 -15.62 -2.66
CA TYR A 27 -3.94 -15.90 -4.04
C TYR A 27 -3.36 -17.32 -4.16
N ALA A 28 -2.54 -17.74 -3.21
CA ALA A 28 -1.95 -19.08 -3.18
C ALA A 28 -3.01 -20.20 -3.10
N ILE A 29 -4.12 -19.99 -2.37
CA ILE A 29 -5.25 -20.93 -2.34
C ILE A 29 -5.85 -21.09 -3.75
N SER A 30 -6.08 -19.98 -4.46
CA SER A 30 -6.59 -20.05 -5.84
C SER A 30 -5.63 -20.76 -6.79
N VAL A 31 -4.31 -20.58 -6.61
CA VAL A 31 -3.28 -21.32 -7.37
C VAL A 31 -3.34 -22.81 -7.06
N GLY A 32 -3.52 -23.21 -5.80
CA GLY A 32 -3.70 -24.60 -5.41
C GLY A 32 -4.92 -25.25 -6.07
N ILE A 33 -6.05 -24.54 -6.11
CA ILE A 33 -7.28 -25.00 -6.79
C ILE A 33 -7.03 -25.13 -8.31
N TYR A 34 -6.37 -24.14 -8.92
CA TYR A 34 -6.04 -24.17 -10.34
C TYR A 34 -5.16 -25.37 -10.71
N ILE A 35 -4.13 -25.66 -9.92
CA ILE A 35 -3.24 -26.81 -10.15
C ILE A 35 -3.98 -28.14 -9.93
N TYR A 36 -4.87 -28.22 -8.94
CA TYR A 36 -5.62 -29.44 -8.66
C TYR A 36 -6.55 -29.85 -9.81
N HIS A 37 -7.14 -28.87 -10.51
CA HIS A 37 -8.02 -29.15 -11.64
C HIS A 37 -7.31 -29.32 -12.98
N ALA A 38 -6.00 -29.03 -13.06
CA ALA A 38 -5.09 -29.33 -14.18
C ALA A 38 -5.63 -29.06 -15.61
N ASN A 39 -6.56 -28.10 -15.75
CA ASN A 39 -7.19 -27.78 -17.03
C ASN A 39 -6.86 -26.33 -17.42
N TYR A 40 -6.25 -26.13 -18.59
CA TYR A 40 -5.90 -24.78 -19.09
C TYR A 40 -7.11 -23.86 -19.25
N GLU A 41 -8.27 -24.42 -19.54
CA GLU A 41 -9.54 -23.68 -19.64
C GLU A 41 -9.90 -22.95 -18.33
N GLN A 42 -9.36 -23.42 -17.19
CA GLN A 42 -9.65 -22.86 -15.87
C GLN A 42 -8.71 -21.73 -15.45
N THR A 43 -8.00 -21.11 -16.42
CA THR A 43 -7.16 -19.92 -16.17
C THR A 43 -7.94 -18.79 -15.47
N TRP A 44 -9.26 -18.75 -15.62
CA TRP A 44 -10.12 -17.80 -14.91
C TRP A 44 -10.04 -17.88 -13.37
N ILE A 45 -9.67 -19.03 -12.80
CA ILE A 45 -9.48 -19.20 -11.35
C ILE A 45 -8.33 -18.33 -10.84
N LEU A 46 -7.26 -18.15 -11.64
CA LEU A 46 -6.16 -17.25 -11.30
C LEU A 46 -6.61 -15.78 -11.25
N TYR A 47 -7.55 -15.39 -12.12
CA TYR A 47 -8.16 -14.05 -12.07
C TYR A 47 -9.02 -13.87 -10.83
N VAL A 48 -9.76 -14.89 -10.39
CA VAL A 48 -10.51 -14.86 -9.13
C VAL A 48 -9.57 -14.69 -7.93
N GLY A 49 -8.43 -15.39 -7.91
CA GLY A 49 -7.39 -15.19 -6.90
C GLY A 49 -6.82 -13.77 -6.90
N SER A 50 -6.58 -13.22 -8.08
CA SER A 50 -6.10 -11.83 -8.24
C SER A 50 -7.15 -10.81 -7.78
N PHE A 51 -8.43 -11.10 -8.00
CA PHE A 51 -9.54 -10.28 -7.50
C PHE A 51 -9.66 -10.36 -5.96
N ALA A 52 -9.45 -11.52 -5.35
CA ALA A 52 -9.39 -11.63 -3.90
C ALA A 52 -8.20 -10.84 -3.32
N PHE A 53 -7.03 -10.94 -3.96
CA PHE A 53 -5.86 -10.13 -3.63
C PHE A 53 -6.17 -8.62 -3.69
N MET A 54 -6.88 -8.18 -4.73
CA MET A 54 -7.35 -6.80 -4.89
C MET A 54 -8.16 -6.32 -3.69
N ILE A 55 -9.15 -7.11 -3.26
CA ILE A 55 -10.07 -6.74 -2.17
C ILE A 55 -9.29 -6.53 -0.88
N VAL A 56 -8.34 -7.42 -0.57
CA VAL A 56 -7.51 -7.30 0.63
C VAL A 56 -6.65 -6.04 0.58
N MET A 57 -6.03 -5.77 -0.57
CA MET A 57 -5.21 -4.57 -0.75
C MET A 57 -6.05 -3.29 -0.69
N TYR A 58 -7.25 -3.29 -1.25
CA TYR A 58 -8.20 -2.20 -1.16
C TYR A 58 -8.60 -1.92 0.30
N TYR A 59 -8.95 -2.97 1.05
CA TYR A 59 -9.25 -2.86 2.48
C TYR A 59 -8.06 -2.32 3.28
N HIS A 60 -6.84 -2.77 2.99
CA HIS A 60 -5.62 -2.26 3.61
C HIS A 60 -5.49 -0.75 3.40
N VAL A 61 -5.61 -0.25 2.15
CA VAL A 61 -5.49 1.18 1.86
C VAL A 61 -6.60 1.99 2.53
N MET A 62 -7.83 1.48 2.56
CA MET A 62 -8.95 2.13 3.25
C MET A 62 -8.73 2.23 4.77
N ARG A 63 -8.25 1.16 5.40
CA ARG A 63 -7.90 1.15 6.82
C ARG A 63 -6.78 2.15 7.12
N ASP A 64 -5.72 2.16 6.31
CA ASP A 64 -4.58 3.06 6.49
C ASP A 64 -4.98 4.54 6.28
N SER A 65 -5.85 4.81 5.31
CA SER A 65 -6.42 6.14 5.07
C SER A 65 -7.24 6.66 6.25
N ARG A 66 -7.99 5.79 6.95
CA ARG A 66 -8.76 6.16 8.15
C ARG A 66 -7.84 6.46 9.34
N LEU A 67 -6.80 5.66 9.55
CA LEU A 67 -5.89 5.81 10.70
C LEU A 67 -5.04 7.08 10.65
N ARG A 68 -4.65 7.53 9.45
CA ARG A 68 -3.69 8.64 9.27
C ARG A 68 -4.31 10.05 9.35
N GLY A 69 -5.64 10.17 9.43
CA GLY A 69 -6.32 11.46 9.53
C GLY A 69 -6.12 12.37 8.30
N HIS A 70 -6.57 13.64 8.37
CA HIS A 70 -6.55 14.59 7.23
C HIS A 70 -5.19 15.24 6.94
N ASN A 71 -4.22 15.17 7.85
CA ASN A 71 -2.97 15.95 7.75
C ASN A 71 -1.77 15.18 7.19
N GLU A 72 -1.94 13.94 6.75
CA GLU A 72 -0.84 13.19 6.15
C GLU A 72 -0.70 13.43 4.66
N SER A 73 0.56 13.43 4.24
CA SER A 73 0.97 13.55 2.84
C SER A 73 0.33 12.44 2.00
N THR A 74 -0.38 12.81 0.93
CA THR A 74 -0.86 11.87 -0.08
C THR A 74 0.27 10.95 -0.59
N VAL A 75 1.49 11.49 -0.69
CA VAL A 75 2.67 10.75 -1.15
C VAL A 75 3.02 9.61 -0.18
N THR A 76 2.89 9.81 1.13
CA THR A 76 3.19 8.75 2.11
C THR A 76 2.18 7.61 2.07
N LEU A 77 0.91 7.91 1.78
CA LEU A 77 -0.14 6.89 1.63
C LEU A 77 0.07 6.07 0.36
N VAL A 78 0.36 6.73 -0.76
CA VAL A 78 0.68 6.05 -2.03
C VAL A 78 1.92 5.17 -1.87
N PHE A 79 2.98 5.69 -1.26
CA PHE A 79 4.20 4.90 -1.05
C PHE A 79 3.94 3.68 -0.16
N ASN A 80 3.17 3.82 0.94
CA ASN A 80 2.85 2.70 1.81
C ASN A 80 2.06 1.60 1.08
N SER A 81 1.10 1.98 0.24
CA SER A 81 0.32 1.02 -0.56
C SER A 81 1.16 0.24 -1.56
N HIS A 82 2.18 0.87 -2.17
CA HIS A 82 3.07 0.18 -3.10
C HIS A 82 4.01 -0.78 -2.36
N VAL A 83 4.53 -0.39 -1.20
CA VAL A 83 5.36 -1.29 -0.36
C VAL A 83 4.56 -2.52 0.06
N ALA A 84 3.32 -2.35 0.51
CA ALA A 84 2.43 -3.46 0.85
C ALA A 84 2.14 -4.36 -0.37
N THR A 85 1.91 -3.76 -1.55
CA THR A 85 1.67 -4.51 -2.80
C THR A 85 2.89 -5.34 -3.18
N ILE A 86 4.07 -4.73 -3.20
CA ILE A 86 5.32 -5.42 -3.56
C ILE A 86 5.57 -6.58 -2.59
N ALA A 87 5.41 -6.35 -1.29
CA ALA A 87 5.53 -7.41 -0.29
C ALA A 87 4.51 -8.55 -0.53
N GLY A 88 3.26 -8.22 -0.84
CA GLY A 88 2.20 -9.19 -1.13
C GLY A 88 2.49 -10.02 -2.38
N VAL A 89 2.96 -9.37 -3.45
CA VAL A 89 3.36 -10.04 -4.70
C VAL A 89 4.54 -11.00 -4.45
N LEU A 90 5.56 -10.57 -3.72
CA LEU A 90 6.70 -11.44 -3.39
C LEU A 90 6.26 -12.66 -2.57
N ILE A 91 5.40 -12.47 -1.57
CA ILE A 91 4.84 -13.57 -0.78
C ILE A 91 4.00 -14.50 -1.66
N ALA A 92 3.17 -13.95 -2.54
CA ALA A 92 2.37 -14.73 -3.49
C ALA A 92 3.26 -15.58 -4.40
N CYS A 93 4.32 -15.00 -4.99
CA CYS A 93 5.27 -15.73 -5.83
C CYS A 93 5.97 -16.86 -5.06
N VAL A 94 6.44 -16.60 -3.83
CA VAL A 94 7.08 -17.64 -3.01
C VAL A 94 6.11 -18.76 -2.66
N LEU A 95 4.87 -18.45 -2.26
CA LEU A 95 3.87 -19.46 -1.96
C LEU A 95 3.45 -20.25 -3.20
N SER A 96 3.25 -19.59 -4.35
CA SER A 96 2.96 -20.26 -5.61
C SER A 96 4.08 -21.18 -6.06
N TYR A 97 5.34 -20.77 -5.90
CA TYR A 97 6.51 -21.61 -6.15
C TYR A 97 6.50 -22.87 -5.26
N LEU A 98 6.23 -22.71 -3.96
CA LEU A 98 6.15 -23.84 -3.04
C LEU A 98 5.00 -24.81 -3.39
N ILE A 99 3.84 -24.28 -3.80
CA ILE A 99 2.71 -25.10 -4.23
C ILE A 99 3.06 -25.86 -5.51
N LEU A 100 3.64 -25.19 -6.52
CA LEU A 100 4.08 -25.85 -7.76
C LEU A 100 5.11 -26.95 -7.47
N ALA A 101 6.10 -26.67 -6.62
CA ALA A 101 7.14 -27.62 -6.23
C ALA A 101 6.59 -28.89 -5.55
N VAL A 102 5.51 -28.78 -4.79
CA VAL A 102 4.89 -29.92 -4.08
C VAL A 102 3.85 -30.63 -4.94
N ALA A 103 3.02 -29.87 -5.67
CA ALA A 103 1.88 -30.40 -6.41
C ALA A 103 2.24 -30.95 -7.79
N VAL A 104 3.33 -30.47 -8.40
CA VAL A 104 3.78 -30.90 -9.73
C VAL A 104 5.04 -31.76 -9.58
N PRO A 105 4.91 -33.11 -9.62
CA PRO A 105 6.08 -33.98 -9.57
C PRO A 105 6.96 -33.73 -10.79
N GLY A 106 8.27 -33.61 -10.58
CA GLY A 106 9.22 -33.25 -11.64
C GLY A 106 9.43 -31.74 -11.82
N TYR A 107 8.78 -30.88 -11.04
CA TYR A 107 9.03 -29.43 -11.13
C TYR A 107 10.48 -29.05 -10.76
N ILE A 108 11.07 -29.73 -9.77
CA ILE A 108 12.46 -29.47 -9.33
C ILE A 108 13.46 -30.43 -10.01
N ARG A 109 13.01 -31.60 -10.45
CA ARG A 109 13.87 -32.62 -11.05
C ARG A 109 13.42 -32.80 -12.49
N SER A 110 14.30 -32.58 -13.46
CA SER A 110 14.03 -32.78 -14.90
C SER A 110 13.82 -34.26 -15.28
N LEU A 111 12.90 -34.95 -14.60
CA LEU A 111 12.31 -36.18 -15.09
C LEU A 111 11.29 -35.78 -16.15
N GLN A 112 11.23 -36.57 -17.23
CA GLN A 112 10.17 -36.45 -18.23
C GLN A 112 8.83 -36.44 -17.51
N ALA A 113 8.11 -35.32 -17.59
CA ALA A 113 6.82 -35.15 -16.95
C ALA A 113 5.85 -36.12 -17.62
N ASP A 114 5.55 -37.23 -16.95
CA ASP A 114 4.61 -38.28 -17.41
C ASP A 114 3.14 -37.82 -17.41
N ARG A 115 2.92 -36.50 -17.32
CA ARG A 115 1.61 -35.85 -17.37
C ARG A 115 1.64 -34.76 -18.43
N THR A 116 1.44 -35.15 -19.67
CA THR A 116 0.97 -34.25 -20.73
C THR A 116 -0.44 -33.79 -20.34
N LEU A 117 -0.61 -32.49 -20.13
CA LEU A 117 -1.91 -31.89 -19.88
C LEU A 117 -2.78 -32.08 -21.14
N GLU A 118 -3.95 -32.69 -20.99
CA GLU A 118 -4.87 -32.91 -22.11
C GLU A 118 -5.42 -31.56 -22.62
N GLY A 119 -5.42 -31.35 -23.94
CA GLY A 119 -5.97 -30.14 -24.56
C GLY A 119 -4.99 -28.96 -24.75
N GLU A 120 -3.69 -29.20 -24.58
CA GLU A 120 -2.68 -28.18 -24.89
C GLU A 120 -2.62 -27.82 -26.39
N PRO A 121 -2.57 -26.53 -26.76
CA PRO A 121 -2.30 -26.14 -28.13
C PRO A 121 -0.93 -26.66 -28.57
N VAL A 122 -0.79 -27.05 -29.85
CA VAL A 122 0.39 -27.74 -30.41
C VAL A 122 1.72 -27.02 -30.14
N ASN A 123 1.67 -25.72 -29.81
CA ASN A 123 2.83 -24.90 -29.53
C ASN A 123 3.41 -25.02 -28.08
N THR A 124 2.78 -25.77 -27.17
CA THR A 124 3.30 -26.00 -25.79
C THR A 124 3.88 -27.40 -25.56
N ILE A 125 3.87 -28.28 -26.59
CA ILE A 125 4.19 -29.71 -26.49
C ILE A 125 5.65 -30.01 -26.06
N HIS A 126 6.57 -29.04 -26.09
CA HIS A 126 7.97 -29.29 -25.71
C HIS A 126 8.36 -28.92 -24.27
N ASP A 127 7.53 -28.22 -23.49
CA ASP A 127 7.78 -27.96 -22.07
C ASP A 127 6.47 -27.52 -21.36
N SER A 128 5.49 -28.41 -21.24
CA SER A 128 4.19 -28.15 -20.62
C SER A 128 4.29 -27.56 -19.19
N THR A 129 5.37 -27.86 -18.47
CA THR A 129 5.63 -27.34 -17.12
C THR A 129 6.03 -25.85 -17.11
N ASP A 130 6.65 -25.38 -18.19
CA ASP A 130 7.07 -23.99 -18.34
C ASP A 130 5.86 -23.08 -18.60
N GLY A 131 4.89 -23.54 -19.41
CA GLY A 131 3.65 -22.81 -19.66
C GLY A 131 2.82 -22.59 -18.39
N LEU A 132 2.67 -23.65 -17.58
CA LEU A 132 1.94 -23.58 -16.31
C LEU A 132 2.58 -22.59 -15.33
N SER A 133 3.89 -22.73 -15.09
CA SER A 133 4.59 -21.87 -14.14
C SER A 133 4.63 -20.42 -14.64
N PHE A 134 4.87 -20.21 -15.94
CA PHE A 134 4.80 -18.88 -16.55
C PHE A 134 3.44 -18.23 -16.34
N ASN A 135 2.33 -18.93 -16.59
CA ASN A 135 0.98 -18.38 -16.38
C ASN A 135 0.74 -17.99 -14.93
N VAL A 136 1.12 -18.85 -13.97
CA VAL A 136 0.97 -18.57 -12.53
C VAL A 136 1.82 -17.36 -12.12
N PHE A 137 3.10 -17.30 -12.50
CA PHE A 137 3.97 -16.18 -12.13
C PHE A 137 3.60 -14.88 -12.84
N MET A 138 3.17 -14.94 -14.10
CA MET A 138 2.72 -13.77 -14.85
C MET A 138 1.46 -13.18 -14.23
N ALA A 139 0.48 -14.03 -13.86
CA ALA A 139 -0.69 -13.59 -13.11
C ALA A 139 -0.30 -13.01 -11.74
N ALA A 140 0.56 -13.71 -10.99
CA ALA A 140 0.98 -13.29 -9.65
C ALA A 140 1.75 -11.96 -9.65
N THR A 141 2.51 -11.68 -10.70
CA THR A 141 3.31 -10.45 -10.82
C THR A 141 2.52 -9.37 -11.52
N VAL A 142 2.21 -9.52 -12.81
CA VAL A 142 1.64 -8.46 -13.65
C VAL A 142 0.27 -8.03 -13.14
N ILE A 143 -0.63 -8.97 -12.85
CA ILE A 143 -2.01 -8.66 -12.50
C ILE A 143 -2.07 -8.10 -11.08
N ASN A 144 -1.52 -8.82 -10.09
CA ASN A 144 -1.55 -8.36 -8.69
C ASN A 144 -0.78 -7.05 -8.49
N PHE A 145 0.35 -6.85 -9.19
CA PHE A 145 1.09 -5.59 -9.13
C PHE A 145 0.30 -4.44 -9.75
N SER A 146 -0.31 -4.64 -10.92
CA SER A 146 -1.11 -3.62 -11.60
C SER A 146 -2.29 -3.19 -10.73
N VAL A 147 -3.01 -4.17 -10.19
CA VAL A 147 -4.17 -3.95 -9.33
C VAL A 147 -3.79 -3.24 -8.02
N GLY A 148 -2.73 -3.69 -7.34
CA GLY A 148 -2.26 -3.05 -6.11
C GLY A 148 -1.76 -1.62 -6.35
N SER A 149 -1.10 -1.36 -7.48
CA SER A 149 -0.63 -0.02 -7.85
C SER A 149 -1.79 0.96 -8.14
N LEU A 150 -2.89 0.47 -8.72
CA LEU A 150 -4.10 1.29 -8.95
C LEU A 150 -4.80 1.69 -7.65
N ASN A 151 -4.92 0.75 -6.70
CA ASN A 151 -5.55 1.00 -5.40
C ASN A 151 -4.88 2.16 -4.63
N GLY A 152 -3.55 2.29 -4.75
CA GLY A 152 -2.80 3.37 -4.12
C GLY A 152 -3.14 4.78 -4.64
N LYS A 153 -3.54 4.90 -5.91
CA LYS A 153 -3.79 6.19 -6.56
C LYS A 153 -5.23 6.68 -6.40
N ILE A 154 -6.18 5.78 -6.54
CA ILE A 154 -7.61 6.09 -6.64
C ILE A 154 -8.16 6.69 -5.34
N ILE A 155 -7.87 6.06 -4.19
CA ILE A 155 -8.44 6.43 -2.89
C ILE A 155 -8.06 7.85 -2.43
N PRO A 156 -6.80 8.29 -2.49
CA PRO A 156 -6.45 9.65 -2.08
C PRO A 156 -7.06 10.77 -2.94
N GLN A 157 -7.43 10.49 -4.20
CA GLN A 157 -8.07 11.48 -5.06
C GLN A 157 -9.54 11.70 -4.64
N TYR A 158 -10.27 10.64 -4.31
CA TYR A 158 -11.67 10.75 -3.86
C TYR A 158 -11.81 11.56 -2.57
N ARG A 159 -10.88 11.45 -1.62
CA ARG A 159 -10.95 12.22 -0.36
C ARG A 159 -10.67 13.71 -0.53
N LYS A 160 -10.03 14.13 -1.62
CA LYS A 160 -9.86 15.56 -1.94
C LYS A 160 -11.03 16.14 -2.74
N ALA A 161 -11.85 15.26 -3.32
CA ALA A 161 -12.94 15.63 -4.21
C ALA A 161 -14.28 15.81 -3.49
N GLU A 162 -14.35 15.62 -2.17
CA GLU A 162 -15.43 16.20 -1.36
C GLU A 162 -15.09 17.69 -1.14
N PRO A 163 -15.64 18.63 -1.93
CA PRO A 163 -15.67 20.02 -1.50
C PRO A 163 -16.41 20.04 -0.16
N ASP A 164 -15.95 20.84 0.79
CA ASP A 164 -16.54 21.03 2.12
C ASP A 164 -18.02 21.47 2.03
N GLY A 165 -18.91 20.58 1.63
CA GLY A 165 -20.33 20.78 1.45
C GLY A 165 -21.04 20.45 2.75
N GLY A 166 -20.82 21.26 3.79
CA GLY A 166 -21.52 21.05 5.05
C GLY A 166 -21.04 21.84 6.27
N ALA A 167 -19.94 22.59 6.18
CA ALA A 167 -19.68 23.66 7.12
C ALA A 167 -19.77 24.99 6.38
N THR A 168 -20.96 25.56 6.42
CA THR A 168 -21.24 27.01 6.38
C THR A 168 -20.50 27.75 7.51
N GLY A 169 -19.21 27.49 7.67
CA GLY A 169 -18.29 28.42 8.29
C GLY A 169 -18.01 29.47 7.24
N THR A 170 -18.82 30.53 7.26
CA THR A 170 -18.45 31.86 6.76
C THR A 170 -17.22 32.34 7.53
N GLY A 171 -16.08 31.68 7.31
CA GLY A 171 -14.78 32.24 7.53
C GLY A 171 -14.66 33.36 6.53
N LYS A 172 -15.23 34.52 6.89
CA LYS A 172 -14.86 35.82 6.36
C LYS A 172 -13.34 35.75 6.24
N LYS A 173 -12.83 35.63 5.02
CA LYS A 173 -11.49 36.09 4.70
C LYS A 173 -11.51 37.53 5.14
N LYS A 174 -11.03 37.80 6.35
CA LYS A 174 -10.65 39.14 6.76
C LYS A 174 -9.57 39.47 5.75
N LYS A 175 -9.96 40.19 4.69
CA LYS A 175 -9.04 40.97 3.88
C LYS A 175 -8.37 41.93 4.85
N THR A 176 -7.29 41.49 5.48
CA THR A 176 -6.11 42.32 5.59
C THR A 176 -5.59 42.40 4.15
N SER A 177 -6.03 43.29 3.25
CA SER A 177 -6.06 44.75 3.35
C SER A 177 -5.10 45.30 4.40
N GLY A 178 -3.89 44.76 4.37
CA GLY A 178 -2.73 45.21 5.12
C GLY A 178 -1.58 45.58 4.18
N GLY A 179 -1.89 46.01 2.96
CA GLY A 179 -1.01 46.90 2.23
C GLY A 179 -1.23 48.31 2.79
N PHE A 180 -0.17 48.95 3.29
CA PHE A 180 -0.06 50.34 3.75
C PHE A 180 -0.17 50.73 5.23
N ASN A 181 -0.21 49.83 6.22
CA ASN A 181 -0.13 50.26 7.65
C ASN A 181 1.09 49.75 8.45
N ASN A 182 1.93 48.86 7.89
CA ASN A 182 3.14 48.40 8.60
C ASN A 182 4.31 49.40 8.63
N LEU A 183 4.23 50.52 7.90
CA LEU A 183 5.21 51.60 8.01
C LEU A 183 4.92 52.57 9.17
N LYS A 184 3.67 52.63 9.67
CA LYS A 184 3.32 53.54 10.78
C LYS A 184 3.63 52.94 12.15
N LEU A 185 3.48 51.63 12.32
CA LEU A 185 3.85 50.93 13.56
C LEU A 185 5.36 50.77 13.77
N MET A 186 6.16 50.87 12.70
CA MET A 186 7.62 50.85 12.81
C MET A 186 8.22 52.22 13.19
N TYR A 187 7.46 53.32 13.03
CA TYR A 187 7.89 54.66 13.46
C TYR A 187 7.37 55.07 14.86
N GLU A 188 6.27 54.51 15.35
CA GLU A 188 5.80 54.77 16.72
C GLU A 188 6.47 53.91 17.80
N THR A 189 7.05 52.76 17.43
CA THR A 189 7.77 51.90 18.41
C THR A 189 9.16 52.43 18.76
N LYS A 190 9.63 53.51 18.11
CA LYS A 190 10.92 54.16 18.42
C LYS A 190 10.82 55.41 19.30
N ARG A 191 9.60 55.81 19.74
CA ARG A 191 9.40 57.00 20.59
C ARG A 191 9.24 56.72 22.07
N ASN A 192 8.80 55.53 22.45
CA ASN A 192 8.63 55.17 23.86
C ASN A 192 9.54 53.99 24.16
N GLY A 193 10.74 54.29 24.66
CA GLY A 193 11.75 53.31 25.07
C GLY A 193 11.26 52.44 26.23
N ILE A 194 10.45 51.43 25.91
CA ILE A 194 10.05 50.39 26.85
C ILE A 194 10.17 49.05 26.12
N ASP A 195 11.29 48.40 26.36
CA ASP A 195 11.55 47.02 25.97
C ASP A 195 10.56 46.07 26.66
N TYR A 196 9.59 45.55 25.89
CA TYR A 196 8.81 44.40 26.31
C TYR A 196 9.29 43.14 25.58
N TRP A 197 10.40 42.58 26.06
CA TRP A 197 10.62 41.15 25.99
C TRP A 197 9.67 40.47 26.98
N ARG A 198 8.49 40.02 26.51
CA ARG A 198 7.60 39.16 27.29
C ARG A 198 7.17 37.95 26.47
N GLY A 199 7.88 36.85 26.70
CA GLY A 199 7.57 35.53 26.16
C GLY A 199 6.18 35.03 26.56
N ARG A 200 5.52 34.35 25.63
CA ARG A 200 4.42 33.37 25.81
C ARG A 200 4.32 32.60 24.48
N GLY A 201 4.41 31.27 24.41
CA GLY A 201 4.50 30.26 25.44
C GLY A 201 5.18 28.99 24.93
N GLN A 202 6.14 28.53 25.74
CA GLN A 202 6.33 27.11 25.98
C GLN A 202 5.05 26.55 26.62
N ARG A 203 4.45 25.52 26.03
CA ARG A 203 3.50 24.65 26.73
C ARG A 203 3.90 23.20 26.49
N GLY A 204 4.41 22.58 27.55
CA GLY A 204 4.08 21.21 27.94
C GLY A 204 4.93 20.09 27.35
N PHE A 205 6.16 19.94 27.86
CA PHE A 205 6.75 18.61 28.02
C PHE A 205 6.00 17.88 29.14
N PHE A 206 5.28 16.80 28.83
CA PHE A 206 4.78 15.88 29.83
C PHE A 206 5.69 14.66 29.88
N PHE A 207 6.36 14.49 31.02
CA PHE A 207 7.03 13.29 31.47
C PHE A 207 5.99 12.17 31.69
N THR A 208 6.27 10.96 31.23
CA THR A 208 5.81 9.74 31.91
C THR A 208 7.01 8.95 32.38
N ARG A 209 7.06 8.81 33.70
CA ARG A 209 8.03 8.10 34.55
C ARG A 209 7.86 6.59 34.33
N TYR A 210 8.96 5.88 34.05
CA TYR A 210 9.05 4.43 34.23
C TYR A 210 9.53 4.17 35.66
N GLU A 211 8.70 3.52 36.46
CA GLU A 211 9.08 2.82 37.69
C GLU A 211 8.37 1.46 37.65
N GLY A 212 9.11 0.39 37.93
CA GLY A 212 8.55 -0.96 38.05
C GLY A 212 9.57 -2.06 37.84
N GLU A 213 10.56 -2.13 38.74
CA GLU A 213 11.26 -3.37 39.06
C GLU A 213 10.30 -4.34 39.75
N GLY A 214 10.47 -5.62 39.44
CA GLY A 214 9.74 -6.77 39.99
C GLY A 214 10.14 -8.02 39.24
#